data_AF-A0A961IY58-F1
#
_entry.id   AF-A0A961IY58-F1
#
_cell.length_a   1.000
_cell.length_b   1.000
_cell.length_c   1.000
_cell.angle_alpha   90.00
_cell.angle_beta   90.00
_cell.angle_gamma   90.00
#
_symmetry.space_group_name_H-M   'P 1'
#
loop_
_entity.id
_entity.type
_entity.pdbx_description
1 polymer ?
#
loop_
_entity_poly.entity_id
_entity_poly.type
_entity_poly.pdbx_seq_one_letter_code
_entity_poly.pdbx_strand_id
1 'polypeptide(L)'
;MPTLTLPRLTLAAALAAIAVLPAAAQDFNATPPNAPGQEPAFAGQTRAPVIADPIALDAETLGARLENPWGMDQLPDGRWLVTERPGRMRILGPEGDPSPPIEGLPEVFSGGQGGLLDVTLRDDFAETRRVWWSFAEPRGGGTNATAVATGVLSEDGARMDQVEVIFRQEPAWDSSAHFGSRLVFDTEGALFVTTGERSAREPRALAQNVSTHLGKVIRIDPMGGPAAGNPEIPGGRPEIWSYGHRNMQGATLGPDGALWTVEHGPRGGDELNRPEPGRNYGWPVVT
;
A
#
# COMPACT_ATOMS: atom_id res chain seq x y z
N MET A 1 50.50 -49.78 42.10
CA MET A 1 49.01 -49.70 42.09
C MET A 1 48.62 -48.48 41.28
N PRO A 2 47.58 -48.58 40.44
CA PRO A 2 47.54 -47.93 39.12
C PRO A 2 47.06 -46.48 39.20
N THR A 3 47.73 -45.62 38.44
CA THR A 3 47.32 -44.25 38.11
C THR A 3 46.20 -44.28 37.07
N LEU A 4 45.02 -43.75 37.44
CA LEU A 4 43.90 -43.52 36.53
C LEU A 4 44.26 -42.49 35.47
N THR A 5 44.23 -42.89 34.20
CA THR A 5 44.18 -42.00 33.03
C THR A 5 42.73 -41.90 32.55
N LEU A 6 42.10 -40.74 32.78
CA LEU A 6 40.84 -40.36 32.14
C LEU A 6 41.13 -39.85 30.72
N PRO A 7 40.34 -40.23 29.69
CA PRO A 7 40.50 -39.70 28.35
C PRO A 7 39.97 -38.26 28.28
N ARG A 8 40.72 -37.38 27.62
CA ARG A 8 40.30 -36.03 27.26
C ARG A 8 39.14 -36.12 26.27
N LEU A 9 37.94 -35.69 26.67
CA LEU A 9 36.87 -35.34 25.75
C LEU A 9 37.26 -34.05 25.00
N THR A 10 37.67 -34.18 23.75
CA THR A 10 37.70 -33.06 22.80
C THR A 10 36.26 -32.74 22.39
N LEU A 11 35.72 -31.65 22.92
CA LEU A 11 34.47 -31.05 22.49
C LEU A 11 34.71 -30.41 21.11
N ALA A 12 34.28 -31.09 20.05
CA ALA A 12 34.25 -30.52 18.71
C ALA A 12 33.09 -29.52 18.63
N ALA A 13 33.39 -28.23 18.66
CA ALA A 13 32.43 -27.18 18.37
C ALA A 13 32.05 -27.24 16.88
N ALA A 14 30.85 -27.70 16.58
CA ALA A 14 30.28 -27.60 15.26
C ALA A 14 29.84 -26.15 15.01
N LEU A 15 30.66 -25.38 14.28
CA LEU A 15 30.23 -24.12 13.68
C LEU A 15 29.18 -24.46 12.61
N ALA A 16 27.91 -24.25 12.92
CA ALA A 16 26.86 -24.19 11.91
C ALA A 16 26.99 -22.85 11.18
N ALA A 17 27.58 -22.87 9.99
CA ALA A 17 27.54 -21.74 9.07
C ALA A 17 26.07 -21.55 8.61
N ILE A 18 25.39 -20.56 9.20
CA ILE A 18 24.12 -20.07 8.67
C ILE A 18 24.46 -19.36 7.36
N ALA A 19 24.20 -20.02 6.24
CA ALA A 19 24.28 -19.40 4.92
C ALA A 19 23.22 -18.30 4.87
N VAL A 20 23.66 -17.05 5.00
CA VAL A 20 22.88 -15.88 4.59
C VAL A 20 22.76 -15.99 3.08
N LEU A 21 21.62 -16.50 2.59
CA LEU A 21 21.30 -16.41 1.19
C LEU A 21 21.11 -14.92 0.88
N PRO A 22 21.93 -14.31 0.00
CA PRO A 22 21.67 -12.95 -0.43
C PRO A 22 20.27 -12.95 -1.05
N ALA A 23 19.46 -11.95 -0.69
CA ALA A 23 18.24 -11.65 -1.42
C ALA A 23 18.65 -11.33 -2.85
N ALA A 24 18.64 -12.34 -3.72
CA ALA A 24 18.94 -12.15 -5.12
C ALA A 24 17.83 -11.25 -5.67
N ALA A 25 18.17 -9.99 -5.95
CA ALA A 25 17.37 -9.16 -6.83
C ALA A 25 17.20 -9.96 -8.13
N GLN A 26 15.99 -10.46 -8.39
CA GLN A 26 15.70 -11.09 -9.68
C GLN A 26 15.91 -10.02 -10.76
N ASP A 27 16.71 -10.34 -11.77
CA ASP A 27 16.83 -9.49 -12.96
C ASP A 27 15.45 -9.16 -13.52
N PHE A 28 15.23 -7.89 -13.84
CA PHE A 28 14.00 -7.40 -14.48
C PHE A 28 13.73 -8.22 -15.75
N ASN A 29 12.62 -8.97 -15.76
CA ASN A 29 12.18 -9.85 -16.86
C ASN A 29 12.90 -11.21 -17.02
N ALA A 30 13.49 -11.77 -15.97
CA ALA A 30 14.09 -13.11 -16.04
C ALA A 30 13.09 -14.25 -16.35
N THR A 31 11.78 -14.00 -16.28
CA THR A 31 10.71 -14.97 -16.56
C THR A 31 9.86 -14.57 -17.77
N PRO A 32 9.32 -15.55 -18.54
CA PRO A 32 8.36 -15.26 -19.61
C PRO A 32 7.11 -14.55 -19.09
N PRO A 33 6.45 -13.71 -19.92
CA PRO A 33 5.22 -13.03 -19.51
C PRO A 33 4.09 -14.01 -19.20
N ASN A 34 3.28 -13.70 -18.19
CA ASN A 34 2.14 -14.54 -17.74
C ASN A 34 1.05 -14.74 -18.80
N ALA A 35 0.93 -13.81 -19.76
CA ALA A 35 0.01 -13.85 -20.89
C ALA A 35 0.78 -13.71 -22.22
N PRO A 36 1.36 -14.80 -22.74
CA PRO A 36 2.02 -14.77 -24.04
C PRO A 36 0.97 -14.48 -25.14
N GLY A 37 1.22 -13.46 -25.96
CA GLY A 37 0.34 -13.07 -27.07
C GLY A 37 -0.74 -12.03 -26.75
N GLN A 38 -0.63 -11.33 -25.61
CA GLN A 38 -1.52 -10.21 -25.31
C GLN A 38 -1.22 -9.03 -26.26
N GLU A 39 -2.23 -8.62 -27.02
CA GLU A 39 -2.22 -7.45 -27.92
C GLU A 39 -2.96 -6.27 -27.25
N PRO A 40 -2.64 -5.02 -27.61
CA PRO A 40 -3.41 -3.85 -27.18
C PRO A 40 -4.92 -3.99 -27.44
N ALA A 41 -5.74 -3.74 -26.42
CA ALA A 41 -7.20 -3.70 -26.52
C ALA A 41 -7.72 -2.45 -27.27
N PHE A 42 -6.92 -1.38 -27.32
CA PHE A 42 -7.22 -0.14 -28.03
C PHE A 42 -5.94 0.57 -28.47
N ALA A 43 -6.05 1.51 -29.42
CA ALA A 43 -4.91 2.16 -30.09
C ALA A 43 -3.94 2.95 -29.18
N GLY A 44 -4.30 3.17 -27.92
CA GLY A 44 -3.48 3.88 -26.92
C GLY A 44 -2.84 2.98 -25.86
N GLN A 45 -3.19 1.68 -25.81
CA GLN A 45 -2.55 0.75 -24.88
C GLN A 45 -1.21 0.33 -25.46
N THR A 46 -0.12 0.80 -24.85
CA THR A 46 1.23 0.55 -25.34
C THR A 46 2.07 -0.14 -24.27
N ARG A 47 3.10 -0.87 -24.69
CA ARG A 47 4.10 -1.38 -23.76
C ARG A 47 4.98 -0.22 -23.30
N ALA A 48 5.22 -0.14 -22.00
CA ALA A 48 6.23 0.77 -21.48
C ALA A 48 7.59 0.46 -22.13
N PRO A 49 8.35 1.48 -22.56
CA PRO A 49 9.69 1.26 -23.09
C PRO A 49 10.58 0.66 -21.99
N VAL A 50 11.39 -0.33 -22.35
CA VAL A 50 12.41 -0.86 -21.44
C VAL A 50 13.48 0.22 -21.27
N ILE A 51 13.66 0.72 -20.04
CA ILE A 51 14.76 1.62 -19.73
C ILE A 51 16.01 0.75 -19.61
N ALA A 52 16.87 0.80 -20.62
CA ALA A 52 18.18 0.17 -20.58
C ALA A 52 19.14 1.06 -19.80
N ASP A 53 18.98 1.12 -18.48
CA ASP A 53 19.88 1.88 -17.61
C ASP A 53 20.83 0.94 -16.88
N PRO A 54 22.16 1.06 -17.06
CA PRO A 54 23.14 0.32 -16.28
C PRO A 54 23.32 0.96 -14.89
N ILE A 55 22.23 1.40 -14.24
CA ILE A 55 22.30 1.95 -12.89
C ILE A 55 22.66 0.80 -11.95
N ALA A 56 23.89 0.82 -11.45
CA ALA A 56 24.28 0.00 -10.32
C ALA A 56 23.62 0.58 -9.07
N LEU A 57 22.65 -0.15 -8.52
CA LEU A 57 22.07 0.17 -7.22
C LEU A 57 23.02 -0.31 -6.13
N ASP A 58 23.44 0.60 -5.25
CA ASP A 58 24.02 0.22 -3.97
C ASP A 58 22.88 -0.01 -2.98
N ALA A 59 22.88 -1.15 -2.32
CA ALA A 59 21.78 -1.59 -1.47
C ALA A 59 22.30 -2.01 -0.11
N GLU A 60 21.85 -1.29 0.92
CA GLU A 60 22.13 -1.61 2.31
C GLU A 60 20.86 -2.12 2.98
N THR A 61 20.98 -3.22 3.74
CA THR A 61 19.87 -3.73 4.55
C THR A 61 19.89 -3.06 5.91
N LEU A 62 18.88 -2.23 6.17
CA LEU A 62 18.70 -1.59 7.47
C LEU A 62 18.01 -2.55 8.45
N GLY A 63 18.65 -2.78 9.60
CA GLY A 63 18.04 -3.28 10.83
C GLY A 63 17.18 -4.55 10.79
N ALA A 64 16.21 -4.58 11.71
CA ALA A 64 15.47 -5.78 12.10
C ALA A 64 14.35 -6.17 11.12
N ARG A 65 13.96 -7.44 11.16
CA ARG A 65 12.91 -7.98 10.28
C ARG A 65 11.53 -7.45 10.69
N LEU A 66 10.90 -6.71 9.78
CA LEU A 66 9.49 -6.32 9.86
C LEU A 66 8.57 -7.48 9.45
N GLU A 67 7.37 -7.53 10.02
CA GLU A 67 6.34 -8.51 9.69
C GLU A 67 5.40 -7.95 8.61
N ASN A 68 5.64 -8.33 7.36
CA ASN A 68 4.83 -7.90 6.21
C ASN A 68 4.63 -6.36 6.16
N PRO A 69 5.72 -5.57 6.07
CA PRO A 69 5.61 -4.12 5.93
C PRO A 69 4.86 -3.75 4.65
N TRP A 70 4.14 -2.63 4.66
CA TRP A 70 3.32 -2.19 3.51
C TRP A 70 3.59 -0.76 3.06
N GLY A 71 3.41 0.21 3.96
CA GLY A 71 3.60 1.63 3.71
C GLY A 71 4.70 2.20 4.60
N MET A 72 5.37 3.23 4.11
CA MET A 72 6.35 3.99 4.87
C MET A 72 6.39 5.45 4.42
N ASP A 73 6.64 6.34 5.36
CA ASP A 73 6.93 7.74 5.07
C ASP A 73 7.99 8.28 6.03
N GLN A 74 8.79 9.24 5.59
CA GLN A 74 9.93 9.73 6.35
C GLN A 74 9.52 10.85 7.30
N LEU A 75 9.88 10.71 8.57
CA LEU A 75 9.74 11.76 9.57
C LEU A 75 10.78 12.87 9.29
N PRO A 76 10.51 14.13 9.71
CA PRO A 76 11.45 15.24 9.48
C PRO A 76 12.85 15.07 10.08
N ASP A 77 13.01 14.18 11.06
CA ASP A 77 14.29 13.85 11.68
C ASP A 77 15.02 12.66 11.02
N GLY A 78 14.53 12.18 9.89
CA GLY A 78 15.13 11.12 9.09
C GLY A 78 14.73 9.70 9.49
N ARG A 79 14.01 9.53 10.61
CA ARG A 79 13.39 8.25 10.98
C ARG A 79 12.25 7.90 10.02
N TRP A 80 11.81 6.64 10.04
CA TRP A 80 10.73 6.20 9.16
C TRP A 80 9.51 5.77 9.97
N LEU A 81 8.33 6.25 9.60
CA LEU A 81 7.07 5.70 10.08
C LEU A 81 6.66 4.57 9.13
N VAL A 82 6.45 3.36 9.65
CA VAL A 82 6.22 2.16 8.85
C VAL A 82 5.00 1.40 9.36
N THR A 83 4.20 0.90 8.44
CA THR A 83 3.05 0.03 8.73
C THR A 83 3.38 -1.43 8.47
N GLU A 84 2.88 -2.30 9.34
CA GLU A 84 2.92 -3.75 9.23
C GLU A 84 1.49 -4.27 9.09
N ARG A 85 1.24 -5.09 8.05
CA ARG A 85 -0.10 -5.61 7.74
C ARG A 85 -0.84 -6.26 8.92
N PRO A 86 -0.19 -6.95 9.88
CA PRO A 86 -0.86 -7.44 11.08
C PRO A 86 -1.54 -6.39 11.97
N GLY A 87 -1.44 -5.10 11.65
CA GLY A 87 -2.17 -4.03 12.35
C GLY A 87 -1.28 -3.15 13.23
N ARG A 88 0.01 -3.02 12.90
CA ARG A 88 0.98 -2.29 13.73
C ARG A 88 1.65 -1.19 12.95
N MET A 89 1.75 0.00 13.54
CA MET A 89 2.58 1.08 13.04
C MET A 89 3.80 1.23 13.96
N ARG A 90 4.97 1.50 13.40
CA ARG A 90 6.24 1.59 14.14
C ARG A 90 7.10 2.72 13.59
N ILE A 91 7.96 3.27 14.44
CA ILE A 91 9.03 4.17 14.03
C ILE A 91 10.31 3.37 13.91
N LEU A 92 11.01 3.47 12.79
CA LEU A 92 12.35 2.91 12.61
C LEU A 92 13.40 3.98 12.88
N GLY A 93 14.38 3.63 13.72
CA GLY A 93 15.59 4.41 13.91
C GLY A 93 16.48 4.45 12.65
N PRO A 94 17.55 5.26 12.65
CA PRO A 94 18.48 5.36 11.53
C PRO A 94 19.16 4.03 11.18
N GLU A 95 19.36 3.16 12.16
CA GLU A 95 19.95 1.82 11.99
C GLU A 95 18.89 0.75 11.64
N GLY A 96 17.62 1.13 11.50
CA GLY A 96 16.50 0.24 11.16
C GLY A 96 15.90 -0.52 12.34
N ASP A 97 16.21 -0.13 13.59
CA ASP A 97 15.60 -0.72 14.79
C ASP A 97 14.15 -0.25 14.95
N PRO A 98 13.17 -1.17 15.08
CA PRO A 98 11.77 -0.80 15.27
C PRO A 98 11.46 -0.42 16.72
N SER A 99 10.72 0.68 16.90
CA SER A 99 10.03 1.00 18.16
C SER A 99 9.03 -0.09 18.55
N PRO A 100 8.55 -0.12 19.81
CA PRO A 100 7.27 -0.79 20.12
C PRO A 100 6.14 -0.31 19.19
N PRO A 101 5.09 -1.12 18.98
CA PRO A 101 3.93 -0.70 18.19
C PRO A 101 3.29 0.56 18.77
N ILE A 102 2.95 1.50 17.90
CA ILE A 102 2.19 2.70 18.24
C ILE A 102 0.77 2.29 18.64
N GLU A 103 0.32 2.72 19.81
CA GLU A 103 -1.01 2.46 20.33
C GLU A 103 -2.07 3.41 19.74
N GLY A 104 -3.36 3.13 19.95
CA GLY A 104 -4.46 4.03 19.58
C GLY A 104 -4.99 3.89 18.15
N LEU A 105 -4.40 3.00 17.34
CA LEU A 105 -4.91 2.70 16.00
C LEU A 105 -6.29 1.99 16.07
N PRO A 106 -7.15 2.18 15.05
CA PRO A 106 -8.41 1.45 14.93
C PRO A 106 -8.21 -0.07 14.82
N GLU A 107 -9.28 -0.83 15.03
CA GLU A 107 -9.27 -2.27 14.74
C GLU A 107 -9.01 -2.52 13.25
N VAL A 108 -8.14 -3.50 12.96
CA VAL A 108 -7.70 -3.84 11.60
C VAL A 108 -8.06 -5.29 11.29
N PHE A 109 -8.70 -5.50 10.13
CA PHE A 109 -8.79 -6.82 9.52
C PHE A 109 -7.45 -7.20 8.89
N SER A 110 -6.80 -8.23 9.43
CA SER A 110 -5.56 -8.79 8.87
C SER A 110 -5.83 -10.16 8.24
N GLY A 111 -5.80 -10.22 6.91
CA GLY A 111 -6.01 -11.47 6.16
C GLY A 111 -5.88 -11.27 4.66
N GLY A 112 -5.31 -12.27 3.96
CA GLY A 112 -5.07 -12.19 2.52
C GLY A 112 -4.17 -11.01 2.15
N GLN A 113 -4.72 -10.02 1.44
CA GLN A 113 -4.09 -8.74 1.07
C GLN A 113 -4.45 -7.60 2.04
N GLY A 114 -5.38 -7.82 2.98
CA GLY A 114 -5.79 -6.84 3.97
C GLY A 114 -4.78 -6.68 5.10
N GLY A 115 -4.91 -5.59 5.85
CA GLY A 115 -4.08 -5.22 6.98
C GLY A 115 -4.10 -3.72 7.26
N LEU A 116 -3.12 -3.27 8.05
CA LEU A 116 -2.71 -1.86 8.05
C LEU A 116 -1.87 -1.63 6.80
N LEU A 117 -2.25 -0.65 5.98
CA LEU A 117 -1.76 -0.49 4.61
C LEU A 117 -0.94 0.78 4.51
N ASP A 118 -1.37 1.80 3.79
CA ASP A 118 -0.52 2.95 3.53
C ASP A 118 -0.41 3.88 4.74
N VAL A 119 0.65 4.68 4.77
CA VAL A 119 0.82 5.79 5.71
C VAL A 119 1.47 6.95 4.98
N THR A 120 1.01 8.16 5.25
CA THR A 120 1.60 9.37 4.69
C THR A 120 1.54 10.54 5.68
N LEU A 121 2.52 11.41 5.57
CA LEU A 121 2.71 12.64 6.31
C LEU A 121 2.60 13.84 5.37
N ARG A 122 2.59 15.03 5.95
CA ARG A 122 2.73 16.29 5.22
C ARG A 122 3.96 17.04 5.71
N ASP A 123 4.40 18.01 4.90
CA ASP A 123 5.55 18.88 5.23
C ASP A 123 5.38 19.63 6.57
N ASP A 124 4.13 19.88 6.99
CA ASP A 124 3.79 20.52 8.27
C ASP A 124 3.80 19.56 9.47
N PHE A 125 4.22 18.30 9.30
CA PHE A 125 4.24 17.30 10.38
C PHE A 125 5.05 17.74 11.60
N ALA A 126 6.12 18.52 11.41
CA ALA A 126 6.90 19.06 12.53
C ALA A 126 6.06 19.94 13.48
N GLU A 127 5.00 20.56 12.97
CA GLU A 127 4.09 21.44 13.71
C GLU A 127 2.81 20.70 14.12
N THR A 128 2.21 19.95 13.20
CA THR A 128 0.89 19.33 13.39
C THR A 128 0.95 17.93 13.99
N ARG A 129 2.07 17.23 13.78
CA ARG A 129 2.28 15.80 14.03
C ARG A 129 1.18 14.90 13.45
N ARG A 130 0.48 15.38 12.42
CA ARG A 130 -0.67 14.69 11.84
C ARG A 130 -0.24 13.61 10.86
N VAL A 131 -0.86 12.45 10.98
CA VAL A 131 -0.60 11.27 10.17
C VAL A 131 -1.90 10.84 9.49
N TRP A 132 -1.82 10.35 8.26
CA TRP A 132 -2.92 9.69 7.57
C TRP A 132 -2.52 8.27 7.22
N TRP A 133 -3.43 7.31 7.40
CA TRP A 133 -3.17 5.92 7.04
C TRP A 133 -4.42 5.25 6.51
N SER A 134 -4.23 4.27 5.63
CA SER A 134 -5.29 3.42 5.13
C SER A 134 -5.20 2.03 5.76
N PHE A 135 -6.35 1.38 5.92
CA PHE A 135 -6.42 0.05 6.52
C PHE A 135 -7.65 -0.72 6.03
N ALA A 136 -7.61 -2.03 6.19
CA ALA A 136 -8.78 -2.88 6.04
C ALA A 136 -9.62 -2.80 7.33
N GLU A 137 -10.73 -2.09 7.28
CA GLU A 137 -11.67 -1.94 8.40
C GLU A 137 -12.63 -3.15 8.43
N PRO A 138 -12.74 -3.88 9.56
CA PRO A 138 -13.79 -4.87 9.73
C PRO A 138 -15.15 -4.16 9.87
N ARG A 139 -16.18 -4.65 9.15
CA ARG A 139 -17.52 -4.01 9.07
C ARG A 139 -18.66 -4.90 9.58
N GLY A 140 -18.32 -5.95 10.32
CA GLY A 140 -19.27 -6.91 10.86
C GLY A 140 -19.79 -7.91 9.80
N GLY A 141 -20.40 -9.00 10.26
CA GLY A 141 -20.93 -10.05 9.37
C GLY A 141 -19.88 -10.71 8.46
N GLY A 142 -18.60 -10.70 8.84
CA GLY A 142 -17.48 -11.17 8.03
C GLY A 142 -16.99 -10.18 6.96
N THR A 143 -17.73 -9.09 6.74
CA THR A 143 -17.36 -8.09 5.73
C THR A 143 -16.27 -7.14 6.20
N ASN A 144 -15.52 -6.60 5.25
CA ASN A 144 -14.48 -5.61 5.48
C ASN A 144 -14.30 -4.72 4.23
N ALA A 145 -13.65 -3.57 4.38
CA ALA A 145 -13.44 -2.62 3.30
C ALA A 145 -12.21 -1.74 3.55
N THR A 146 -11.72 -1.06 2.52
CA THR A 146 -10.69 -0.03 2.71
C THR A 146 -11.28 1.18 3.45
N ALA A 147 -10.59 1.65 4.47
CA ALA A 147 -10.88 2.88 5.17
C ALA A 147 -9.62 3.74 5.28
N VAL A 148 -9.81 5.04 5.53
CA VAL A 148 -8.72 5.99 5.80
C VAL A 148 -9.00 6.67 7.12
N ALA A 149 -7.98 6.74 7.96
CA ALA A 149 -8.02 7.47 9.20
C ALA A 149 -6.89 8.52 9.27
N THR A 150 -7.11 9.51 10.13
CA THR A 150 -6.10 10.50 10.52
C THR A 150 -5.99 10.54 12.03
N GLY A 151 -4.85 11.01 12.53
CA GLY A 151 -4.58 11.21 13.95
C GLY A 151 -3.33 12.04 14.17
N VAL A 152 -3.04 12.35 15.42
CA VAL A 152 -1.87 13.11 15.86
C VAL A 152 -0.93 12.17 16.60
N LEU A 153 0.29 12.02 16.11
CA LEU A 153 1.31 11.20 16.76
C LEU A 153 1.78 11.90 18.04
N SER A 154 1.75 11.21 19.17
CA SER A 154 2.25 11.74 20.46
C SER A 154 3.73 12.15 20.35
N GLU A 155 4.18 13.11 21.16
CA GLU A 155 5.56 13.64 21.09
C GLU A 155 6.62 12.55 21.27
N ASP A 156 6.36 11.60 22.17
CA ASP A 156 7.21 10.43 22.43
C ASP A 156 7.12 9.34 21.34
N GLY A 157 6.19 9.46 20.39
CA GLY A 157 5.97 8.52 19.30
C GLY A 157 5.36 7.20 19.73
N ALA A 158 4.75 7.12 20.91
CA ALA A 158 4.18 5.87 21.45
C ALA A 158 2.71 5.65 21.08
N ARG A 159 1.96 6.70 20.72
CA ARG A 159 0.50 6.63 20.52
C ARG A 159 0.01 7.55 19.41
N MET A 160 -1.07 7.13 18.75
CA MET A 160 -1.90 7.98 17.90
C MET A 160 -3.09 8.52 18.69
N ASP A 161 -3.19 9.85 18.80
CA ASP A 161 -4.28 10.56 19.45
C ASP A 161 -5.21 11.21 18.41
N GLN A 162 -6.40 11.67 18.86
CA GLN A 162 -7.38 12.35 17.98
C GLN A 162 -7.72 11.54 16.71
N VAL A 163 -7.80 10.22 16.86
CA VAL A 163 -8.02 9.31 15.74
C VAL A 163 -9.44 9.44 15.21
N GLU A 164 -9.56 9.70 13.92
CA GLU A 164 -10.83 9.78 13.19
C GLU A 164 -10.76 9.02 11.88
N VAL A 165 -11.80 8.25 11.56
CA VAL A 165 -11.95 7.60 10.25
C VAL A 165 -12.66 8.57 9.30
N ILE A 166 -11.92 9.10 8.33
CA ILE A 166 -12.33 10.18 7.43
C ILE A 166 -12.90 9.69 6.09
N PHE A 167 -12.67 8.42 5.74
CA PHE A 167 -13.25 7.78 4.56
C PHE A 167 -13.49 6.30 4.81
N ARG A 168 -14.61 5.80 4.26
CA ARG A 168 -14.97 4.38 4.24
C ARG A 168 -15.42 3.98 2.84
N GLN A 169 -14.75 2.97 2.28
CA GLN A 169 -15.19 2.33 1.05
C GLN A 169 -16.56 1.66 1.28
N GLU A 170 -17.52 1.92 0.38
CA GLU A 170 -18.87 1.37 0.45
C GLU A 170 -19.29 0.82 -0.93
N PRO A 171 -19.97 -0.34 -0.99
CA PRO A 171 -20.29 -1.21 0.14
C PRO A 171 -19.05 -1.98 0.65
N ALA A 172 -19.10 -2.40 1.92
CA ALA A 172 -18.18 -3.42 2.44
C ALA A 172 -18.48 -4.81 1.85
N TRP A 173 -17.47 -5.68 1.80
CA TRP A 173 -17.61 -7.02 1.21
C TRP A 173 -16.87 -8.08 2.03
N ASP A 174 -17.39 -9.30 2.07
CA ASP A 174 -16.65 -10.46 2.58
C ASP A 174 -15.61 -10.88 1.53
N SER A 175 -14.40 -10.32 1.67
CA SER A 175 -13.25 -10.61 0.82
C SER A 175 -11.95 -10.27 1.57
N SER A 176 -10.88 -10.99 1.22
CA SER A 176 -9.53 -10.71 1.71
C SER A 176 -8.60 -10.22 0.60
N ALA A 177 -9.14 -9.73 -0.52
CA ALA A 177 -8.36 -9.29 -1.68
C ALA A 177 -8.84 -7.93 -2.22
N HIS A 178 -7.96 -7.27 -2.98
CA HIS A 178 -8.19 -6.03 -3.73
C HIS A 178 -8.71 -4.89 -2.86
N PHE A 179 -7.87 -4.44 -1.93
CA PHE A 179 -8.11 -3.23 -1.13
C PHE A 179 -7.67 -1.96 -1.86
N GLY A 180 -6.66 -2.05 -2.71
CA GLY A 180 -5.95 -0.88 -3.22
C GLY A 180 -5.17 -0.21 -2.07
N SER A 181 -5.66 0.95 -1.65
CA SER A 181 -5.34 1.65 -0.39
C SER A 181 -4.17 2.63 -0.41
N ARG A 182 -3.61 2.97 -1.57
CA ARG A 182 -2.57 4.00 -1.66
C ARG A 182 -3.15 5.40 -1.38
N LEU A 183 -2.40 6.22 -0.66
CA LEU A 183 -2.69 7.60 -0.29
C LEU A 183 -1.69 8.54 -0.96
N VAL A 184 -2.18 9.59 -1.62
CA VAL A 184 -1.31 10.60 -2.25
C VAL A 184 -1.94 11.97 -2.08
N PHE A 185 -1.25 12.87 -1.39
CA PHE A 185 -1.64 14.28 -1.37
C PHE A 185 -1.41 14.90 -2.75
N ASP A 186 -2.38 15.65 -3.23
CA ASP A 186 -2.23 16.43 -4.45
C ASP A 186 -1.62 17.82 -4.19
N THR A 187 -1.36 18.55 -5.27
CA THR A 187 -0.75 19.89 -5.20
C THR A 187 -1.65 20.96 -4.58
N GLU A 188 -2.95 20.66 -4.37
CA GLU A 188 -3.94 21.57 -3.77
C GLU A 188 -4.20 21.20 -2.29
N GLY A 189 -3.63 20.10 -1.80
CA GLY A 189 -3.77 19.62 -0.43
C GLY A 189 -4.93 18.66 -0.20
N ALA A 190 -5.63 18.22 -1.25
CA ALA A 190 -6.59 17.13 -1.16
C ALA A 190 -5.87 15.77 -1.17
N LEU A 191 -6.56 14.73 -0.70
CA LEU A 191 -6.00 13.39 -0.57
C LEU A 191 -6.63 12.44 -1.59
N PHE A 192 -5.83 11.92 -2.51
CA PHE A 192 -6.21 10.78 -3.33
C PHE A 192 -6.14 9.49 -2.52
N VAL A 193 -7.14 8.63 -2.71
CA VAL A 193 -7.25 7.30 -2.11
C VAL A 193 -7.57 6.30 -3.21
N THR A 194 -6.73 5.28 -3.41
CA THR A 194 -7.02 4.22 -4.36
C THR A 194 -7.84 3.11 -3.71
N THR A 195 -8.78 2.53 -4.45
CA THR A 195 -9.58 1.41 -3.95
C THR A 195 -9.65 0.27 -4.97
N GLY A 196 -9.59 -0.98 -4.49
CA GLY A 196 -9.81 -2.17 -5.33
C GLY A 196 -11.27 -2.63 -5.37
N GLU A 197 -11.61 -3.53 -6.29
CA GLU A 197 -12.99 -4.04 -6.47
C GLU A 197 -13.32 -5.35 -5.72
N ARG A 198 -12.48 -5.74 -4.75
CA ARG A 198 -12.70 -6.87 -3.82
C ARG A 198 -12.51 -8.27 -4.39
N SER A 199 -12.12 -8.45 -5.64
CA SER A 199 -11.80 -9.73 -6.30
C SER A 199 -12.88 -10.82 -6.27
N ALA A 200 -14.13 -10.48 -5.95
CA ALA A 200 -15.24 -11.43 -5.92
C ALA A 200 -16.11 -11.26 -7.18
N ARG A 201 -16.87 -12.31 -7.53
CA ARG A 201 -17.64 -12.34 -8.80
C ARG A 201 -18.65 -11.21 -8.91
N GLU A 202 -19.41 -10.96 -7.85
CA GLU A 202 -20.45 -9.93 -7.80
C GLU A 202 -19.88 -8.49 -7.75
N PRO A 203 -18.93 -8.15 -6.86
CA PRO A 203 -18.45 -6.77 -6.75
C PRO A 203 -17.57 -6.33 -7.92
N ARG A 204 -17.08 -7.25 -8.75
CA ARG A 204 -16.27 -6.91 -9.93
C ARG A 204 -16.94 -5.93 -10.89
N ALA A 205 -18.23 -6.11 -11.14
CA ALA A 205 -18.98 -5.20 -12.01
C ALA A 205 -19.17 -3.80 -11.37
N LEU A 206 -19.02 -3.68 -10.04
CA LEU A 206 -19.18 -2.41 -9.33
C LEU A 206 -18.02 -1.43 -9.57
N ALA A 207 -16.91 -1.89 -10.16
CA ALA A 207 -15.88 -0.99 -10.70
C ALA A 207 -16.46 0.02 -11.71
N GLN A 208 -17.46 -0.37 -12.49
CA GLN A 208 -18.19 0.50 -13.42
C GLN A 208 -19.34 1.28 -12.74
N ASN A 209 -19.84 0.81 -11.60
CA ASN A 209 -20.91 1.47 -10.89
C ASN A 209 -20.38 2.65 -10.06
N VAL A 210 -20.70 3.86 -10.51
CA VAL A 210 -20.26 5.12 -9.89
C VAL A 210 -21.01 5.46 -8.61
N SER A 211 -22.09 4.73 -8.25
CA SER A 211 -22.75 4.91 -6.94
C SER A 211 -22.06 4.17 -5.80
N THR A 212 -20.87 3.59 -6.03
CA THR A 212 -20.06 2.85 -5.06
C THR A 212 -18.60 3.29 -5.07
N HIS A 213 -17.83 2.86 -4.07
CA HIS A 213 -16.40 3.13 -3.92
C HIS A 213 -15.50 1.96 -4.38
N LEU A 214 -16.04 0.91 -5.01
CA LEU A 214 -15.24 -0.25 -5.43
C LEU A 214 -14.54 0.03 -6.76
N GLY A 215 -13.22 -0.17 -6.84
CA GLY A 215 -12.46 0.04 -8.08
C GLY A 215 -12.44 1.49 -8.55
N LYS A 216 -12.10 2.42 -7.66
CA LYS A 216 -12.13 3.87 -7.89
C LYS A 216 -10.81 4.53 -7.47
N VAL A 217 -10.49 5.65 -8.10
CA VAL A 217 -9.68 6.68 -7.45
C VAL A 217 -10.66 7.64 -6.79
N ILE A 218 -10.49 7.82 -5.48
CA ILE A 218 -11.27 8.73 -4.65
C ILE A 218 -10.39 9.96 -4.36
N ARG A 219 -10.99 11.15 -4.28
CA ARG A 219 -10.32 12.40 -3.88
C ARG A 219 -11.13 13.08 -2.78
N ILE A 220 -10.58 13.14 -1.58
CA ILE A 220 -11.22 13.66 -0.37
C ILE A 220 -10.49 14.87 0.20
N ASP A 221 -11.20 15.67 0.99
CA ASP A 221 -10.54 16.57 1.94
C ASP A 221 -9.79 15.71 2.98
N PRO A 222 -8.58 16.09 3.43
CA PRO A 222 -7.81 15.30 4.39
C PRO A 222 -8.42 15.22 5.79
N MET A 223 -9.47 15.99 6.08
CA MET A 223 -10.30 15.85 7.28
C MET A 223 -11.65 15.17 6.99
N GLY A 224 -11.88 14.72 5.76
CA GLY A 224 -13.03 13.90 5.36
C GLY A 224 -14.01 14.59 4.42
N GLY A 225 -14.78 13.78 3.70
CA GLY A 225 -15.72 14.24 2.69
C GLY A 225 -15.07 14.56 1.33
N PRO A 226 -15.87 14.89 0.30
CA PRO A 226 -15.36 15.12 -1.04
C PRO A 226 -14.50 16.38 -1.11
N ALA A 227 -13.38 16.29 -1.83
CA ALA A 227 -12.55 17.46 -2.10
C ALA A 227 -13.26 18.45 -3.05
N ALA A 228 -12.98 19.74 -2.89
CA ALA A 228 -13.43 20.77 -3.82
C ALA A 228 -12.83 20.54 -5.21
N GLY A 229 -13.62 20.77 -6.27
CA GLY A 229 -13.17 20.60 -7.66
C GLY A 229 -13.22 19.17 -8.19
N ASN A 230 -13.80 18.23 -7.44
CA ASN A 230 -14.09 16.89 -7.97
C ASN A 230 -15.03 16.94 -9.19
N PRO A 231 -14.89 16.01 -10.15
CA PRO A 231 -15.71 15.96 -11.34
C PRO A 231 -17.17 15.60 -11.00
N GLU A 232 -18.12 16.25 -11.68
CA GLU A 232 -19.52 15.83 -11.63
C GLU A 232 -19.71 14.59 -12.52
N ILE A 233 -19.94 13.43 -11.87
CA ILE A 233 -20.28 12.18 -12.55
C ILE A 233 -21.78 11.91 -12.31
N PRO A 234 -22.63 11.83 -13.36
CA PRO A 234 -24.06 11.59 -13.18
C PRO A 234 -24.36 10.30 -12.40
N GLY A 235 -25.07 10.42 -11.28
CA GLY A 235 -25.35 9.30 -10.36
C GLY A 235 -24.14 8.79 -9.58
N GLY A 236 -22.99 9.46 -9.70
CA GLY A 236 -21.75 9.15 -9.03
C GLY A 236 -21.66 9.73 -7.62
N ARG A 237 -20.84 9.10 -6.79
CA ARG A 237 -20.49 9.67 -5.49
C ARG A 237 -19.55 10.87 -5.65
N PRO A 238 -19.72 11.94 -4.86
CA PRO A 238 -18.99 13.19 -5.04
C PRO A 238 -17.48 13.06 -4.79
N GLU A 239 -17.03 12.02 -4.08
CA GLU A 239 -15.63 11.76 -3.80
C GLU A 239 -14.90 11.10 -4.99
N ILE A 240 -15.61 10.63 -6.03
CA ILE A 240 -14.99 9.87 -7.12
C ILE A 240 -14.23 10.80 -8.07
N TRP A 241 -12.93 10.55 -8.22
CA TRP A 241 -12.08 11.17 -9.23
C TRP A 241 -12.14 10.41 -10.55
N SER A 242 -11.99 9.08 -10.50
CA SER A 242 -12.09 8.20 -11.68
C SER A 242 -12.56 6.80 -11.29
N TYR A 243 -13.00 6.02 -12.27
CA TYR A 243 -13.62 4.71 -12.04
C TYR A 243 -13.20 3.66 -13.07
N GLY A 244 -13.62 2.41 -12.87
CA GLY A 244 -13.26 1.31 -13.77
C GLY A 244 -11.85 0.78 -13.53
N HIS A 245 -11.40 0.76 -12.26
CA HIS A 245 -10.11 0.21 -11.86
C HIS A 245 -10.29 -1.16 -11.19
N ARG A 246 -9.26 -2.00 -11.24
CA ARG A 246 -9.24 -3.33 -10.62
C ARG A 246 -8.64 -3.32 -9.23
N ASN A 247 -7.34 -3.10 -9.12
CA ASN A 247 -6.61 -3.18 -7.86
C ASN A 247 -5.28 -2.39 -7.91
N MET A 248 -5.37 -1.08 -7.72
CA MET A 248 -4.23 -0.15 -7.72
C MET A 248 -3.36 -0.30 -6.48
N GLN A 249 -2.09 -0.65 -6.66
CA GLN A 249 -1.12 -0.90 -5.57
C GLN A 249 -0.11 0.25 -5.42
N GLY A 250 0.28 0.89 -6.52
CA GLY A 250 1.18 2.04 -6.53
C GLY A 250 0.45 3.30 -6.97
N ALA A 251 0.81 4.44 -6.40
CA ALA A 251 0.40 5.75 -6.89
C ALA A 251 1.39 6.82 -6.45
N THR A 252 1.57 7.85 -7.26
CA THR A 252 2.38 9.03 -6.95
C THR A 252 2.00 10.19 -7.86
N LEU A 253 2.41 11.42 -7.54
CA LEU A 253 2.30 12.52 -8.48
C LEU A 253 3.49 12.52 -9.45
N GLY A 254 3.22 12.82 -10.71
CA GLY A 254 4.24 13.14 -11.69
C GLY A 254 4.80 14.56 -11.49
N PRO A 255 5.86 14.93 -12.21
CA PRO A 255 6.44 16.28 -12.15
C PRO A 255 5.48 17.40 -12.56
N ASP A 256 4.42 17.07 -13.30
CA ASP A 256 3.34 17.96 -13.71
C ASP A 256 2.19 18.05 -12.70
N GLY A 257 2.32 17.38 -11.54
CA GLY A 257 1.28 17.29 -10.52
C GLY A 257 0.15 16.31 -10.84
N ALA A 258 0.22 15.58 -11.95
CA ALA A 258 -0.80 14.60 -12.30
C ALA A 258 -0.62 13.29 -11.51
N LEU A 259 -1.71 12.68 -11.08
CA LEU A 259 -1.68 11.37 -10.44
C LEU A 259 -1.30 10.29 -11.48
N TRP A 260 -0.36 9.43 -11.09
CA TRP A 260 -0.03 8.17 -11.78
C TRP A 260 -0.34 7.01 -10.86
N THR A 261 -0.88 5.92 -11.41
CA THR A 261 -1.20 4.70 -10.67
C THR A 261 -0.66 3.47 -11.37
N VAL A 262 -0.30 2.45 -10.58
CA VAL A 262 -0.01 1.11 -11.08
C VAL A 262 -0.98 0.12 -10.47
N GLU A 263 -1.61 -0.71 -11.31
CA GLU A 263 -2.58 -1.70 -10.86
C GLU A 263 -2.33 -3.09 -11.44
N HIS A 264 -2.72 -4.10 -10.66
CA HIS A 264 -2.61 -5.49 -11.08
C HIS A 264 -3.79 -5.89 -11.97
N GLY A 265 -3.49 -6.43 -13.14
CA GLY A 265 -4.44 -7.11 -14.03
C GLY A 265 -4.82 -8.51 -13.54
N PRO A 266 -5.66 -9.25 -14.28
CA PRO A 266 -6.06 -10.61 -13.93
C PRO A 266 -4.92 -11.63 -14.11
N ARG A 267 -4.65 -12.08 -15.34
CA ARG A 267 -3.53 -12.95 -15.68
C ARG A 267 -2.73 -12.26 -16.77
N GLY A 268 -1.81 -11.38 -16.36
CA GLY A 268 -1.27 -10.33 -17.24
C GLY A 268 -2.20 -9.12 -17.30
N GLY A 269 -1.80 -8.09 -18.04
CA GLY A 269 -2.55 -6.82 -18.13
C GLY A 269 -2.40 -5.90 -16.92
N ASP A 270 -1.26 -5.94 -16.22
CA ASP A 270 -0.93 -4.88 -15.26
C ASP A 270 -0.78 -3.56 -16.00
N GLU A 271 -1.28 -2.47 -15.41
CA GLU A 271 -1.37 -1.18 -16.07
C GLU A 271 -0.64 -0.10 -15.30
N LEU A 272 0.02 0.80 -16.04
CA LEU A 272 0.38 2.14 -15.58
C LEU A 272 -0.65 3.10 -16.16
N ASN A 273 -1.40 3.76 -15.29
CA ASN A 273 -2.47 4.67 -15.67
C ASN A 273 -2.13 6.09 -15.18
N ARG A 274 -2.67 7.10 -15.87
CA ARG A 274 -2.69 8.51 -15.43
C ARG A 274 -4.15 8.91 -15.18
N PRO A 275 -4.70 8.69 -13.96
CA PRO A 275 -6.08 8.99 -13.63
C PRO A 275 -6.50 10.45 -13.87
N GLU A 276 -7.46 10.64 -14.77
CA GLU A 276 -8.06 11.92 -15.12
C GLU A 276 -9.47 12.06 -14.53
N PRO A 277 -9.90 13.30 -14.21
CA PRO A 277 -11.20 13.53 -13.59
C PRO A 277 -12.36 13.05 -14.47
N GLY A 278 -13.24 12.24 -13.89
CA GLY A 278 -14.47 11.70 -14.50
C GLY A 278 -14.24 10.56 -15.48
N ARG A 279 -12.99 10.14 -15.71
CA ARG A 279 -12.66 9.11 -16.71
C ARG A 279 -12.90 7.69 -16.20
N ASN A 280 -13.19 6.82 -17.17
CA ASN A 280 -13.38 5.38 -17.00
C ASN A 280 -12.15 4.62 -17.51
N TYR A 281 -11.57 3.78 -16.67
CA TYR A 281 -10.38 2.97 -16.95
C TYR A 281 -10.72 1.54 -17.37
N GLY A 282 -12.01 1.25 -17.56
CA GLY A 282 -12.47 0.14 -18.39
C GLY A 282 -12.65 -1.19 -17.67
N TRP A 283 -12.04 -1.45 -16.52
CA TRP A 283 -12.23 -2.71 -15.79
C TRP A 283 -13.70 -2.86 -15.32
N PRO A 284 -14.34 -4.04 -15.47
CA PRO A 284 -13.84 -5.30 -16.06
C PRO A 284 -14.29 -5.51 -17.53
N VAL A 285 -14.67 -4.44 -18.23
CA VAL A 285 -15.23 -4.50 -19.59
C VAL A 285 -14.14 -4.58 -20.66
N VAL A 286 -13.05 -3.84 -20.47
CA VAL A 286 -11.96 -3.70 -21.46
C VAL A 286 -10.71 -4.47 -21.06
N THR A 287 -10.46 -4.62 -19.76
CA THR A 287 -9.23 -5.16 -19.16
C THR A 287 -9.49 -6.43 -18.36
#